data_AF-A0A9X1MRH7-F1
#
_entry.id   AF-A0A9X1MRH7-F1
#
_cell.length_a   1.000
_cell.length_b   1.000
_cell.length_c   1.000
_cell.angle_alpha   90.00
_cell.angle_beta   90.00
_cell.angle_gamma   90.00
#
_symmetry.space_group_name_H-M   'P 1'
#
loop_
_entity.id
_entity.type
_entity.pdbx_description
1 polymer ?
#
loop_
_entity_poly.entity_id
_entity_poly.type
_entity_poly.pdbx_seq_one_letter_code
_entity_poly.pdbx_strand_id
1 'polypeptide(L)'
;MATIILLILSNIFMTFAWYGHLKFKSSALWVVILASWGIAFFEYCLQVPANRWGHERFSAAQLKIMQEVITLVVFCVFAVTFLREPLKWNYVVGFVMILLAVVFVFGFDRPTKGAPDDLPSVGQMEEDPPAEG
;
A
#
# COMPACT_ATOMS: atom_id res chain seq x y z
N MET A 1 2.43 -15.06 1.48
CA MET A 1 1.03 -14.99 1.98
C MET A 1 0.87 -13.96 3.08
N ALA A 2 1.76 -13.90 4.09
CA ALA A 2 1.68 -12.93 5.18
C ALA A 2 1.54 -11.47 4.72
N THR A 3 2.31 -11.02 3.71
CA THR A 3 2.21 -9.66 3.15
C THR A 3 0.79 -9.29 2.69
N ILE A 4 0.11 -10.19 1.97
CA ILE A 4 -1.24 -9.91 1.44
C ILE A 4 -2.24 -9.74 2.58
N ILE A 5 -2.17 -10.62 3.60
CA ILE A 5 -3.06 -10.55 4.77
C ILE A 5 -2.83 -9.25 5.54
N LEU A 6 -1.57 -8.87 5.76
CA LEU A 6 -1.22 -7.62 6.44
C LEU A 6 -1.70 -6.40 5.65
N LEU A 7 -1.54 -6.38 4.32
CA LEU A 7 -2.03 -5.30 3.46
C LEU A 7 -3.56 -5.20 3.45
N ILE A 8 -4.28 -6.33 3.51
CA ILE A 8 -5.74 -6.35 3.64
C ILE A 8 -6.15 -5.72 4.98
N LEU A 9 -5.57 -6.18 6.09
CA LEU A 9 -5.89 -5.65 7.41
C LEU A 9 -5.56 -4.16 7.50
N SER A 10 -4.39 -3.74 6.98
CA SER A 10 -3.99 -2.33 6.90
C SER A 10 -5.04 -1.49 6.17
N ASN A 11 -5.46 -1.93 4.99
CA ASN A 11 -6.45 -1.20 4.20
C ASN A 11 -7.83 -1.09 4.86
N ILE A 12 -8.22 -2.09 5.67
CA ILE A 12 -9.45 -2.00 6.47
C ILE A 12 -9.31 -0.86 7.47
N PHE A 13 -8.24 -0.84 8.28
CA PHE A 13 -8.00 0.25 9.24
C PHE A 13 -7.93 1.61 8.54
N MET A 14 -7.24 1.69 7.40
CA MET A 14 -7.13 2.91 6.62
C MET A 14 -8.52 3.43 6.18
N THR A 15 -9.35 2.54 5.63
CA THR A 15 -10.69 2.90 5.16
C THR A 15 -11.57 3.41 6.30
N PHE A 16 -11.49 2.80 7.48
CA PHE A 16 -12.21 3.28 8.66
C PHE A 16 -11.69 4.62 9.18
N ALA A 17 -10.37 4.85 9.19
CA ALA A 17 -9.79 6.13 9.61
C ALA A 17 -10.22 7.28 8.68
N TRP A 18 -10.30 7.05 7.37
CA TRP A 18 -10.70 8.10 6.42
C TRP A 18 -12.21 8.30 6.34
N TYR A 19 -13.00 7.23 6.35
CA TYR A 19 -14.42 7.32 5.99
C TYR A 19 -15.37 6.89 7.11
N GLY A 20 -14.89 6.19 8.13
CA GLY A 20 -15.72 5.71 9.25
C GLY A 20 -16.45 6.84 9.97
N HIS A 21 -15.80 7.99 10.11
CA HIS A 21 -16.39 9.16 10.76
C HIS A 21 -17.51 9.83 9.95
N LEU A 22 -17.67 9.52 8.66
CA LEU A 22 -18.75 10.08 7.82
C LEU A 22 -20.14 9.67 8.31
N LYS A 23 -20.23 8.60 9.09
CA LYS A 23 -21.47 8.17 9.75
C LYS A 23 -21.77 8.95 11.04
N PHE A 24 -20.76 9.61 11.61
CA PHE A 24 -20.83 10.34 12.88
C PHE A 24 -20.64 11.85 12.64
N LYS A 25 -21.43 12.43 11.74
CA LYS A 25 -21.31 13.85 11.34
C LYS A 25 -21.56 14.86 12.46
N SER A 26 -22.20 14.43 13.55
CA SER A 26 -22.48 15.27 14.73
C SER A 26 -21.32 15.32 15.74
N SER A 27 -20.27 14.52 15.54
CA SER A 27 -19.10 14.52 16.43
C SER A 27 -18.18 15.71 16.14
N ALA A 28 -17.59 16.28 17.19
CA ALA A 28 -16.65 17.39 17.04
C ALA A 28 -15.42 16.97 16.21
N LEU A 29 -15.00 17.84 15.28
CA LEU A 29 -13.92 17.53 14.33
C LEU A 29 -12.62 17.08 15.00
N TRP A 30 -12.25 17.71 16.12
CA TRP A 30 -11.02 17.35 16.85
C TRP A 30 -11.06 15.92 17.41
N VAL A 31 -12.23 15.45 17.87
CA VAL A 31 -12.41 14.07 18.36
C VAL A 31 -12.25 13.07 17.22
N VAL A 32 -12.86 13.38 16.08
CA VAL A 32 -12.77 12.57 14.86
C VAL A 32 -11.34 12.49 14.35
N ILE A 33 -10.61 13.60 14.34
CA ILE A 33 -9.21 13.66 13.92
C ILE A 33 -8.36 12.78 14.84
N LEU A 34 -8.48 12.93 16.17
CA LEU A 34 -7.72 12.12 17.12
C LEU A 34 -8.04 10.62 17.02
N ALA A 35 -9.32 10.27 16.88
CA ALA A 35 -9.73 8.88 16.68
C ALA A 35 -9.16 8.30 15.38
N SER A 36 -9.22 9.05 14.28
CA SER A 36 -8.66 8.63 12.99
C SER A 36 -7.13 8.46 13.07
N TRP A 37 -6.45 9.31 13.82
CA TRP A 37 -5.02 9.20 14.08
C TRP A 37 -4.67 7.94 14.88
N GLY A 38 -5.47 7.61 15.89
CA GLY A 38 -5.34 6.36 16.65
C GLY A 38 -5.53 5.12 15.78
N ILE A 39 -6.50 5.14 14.85
CA ILE A 39 -6.71 4.03 13.91
C ILE A 39 -5.54 3.92 12.91
N ALA A 40 -5.08 5.06 12.38
CA ALA A 40 -3.94 5.10 11.46
C ALA A 40 -2.66 4.54 12.10
N PHE A 41 -2.44 4.74 13.40
CA PHE A 41 -1.31 4.15 14.09
C PHE A 41 -1.27 2.61 13.96
N PHE A 42 -2.40 1.93 14.18
CA PHE A 42 -2.47 0.47 14.05
C PHE A 42 -2.33 0.00 12.59
N GLU A 43 -2.84 0.78 11.64
CA GLU A 43 -2.60 0.57 10.21
C GLU A 43 -1.11 0.55 9.91
N TYR A 44 -0.36 1.56 10.36
CA TYR A 44 1.09 1.65 10.16
C TYR A 44 1.84 0.47 10.77
N CYS A 45 1.42 -0.04 11.93
CA CYS A 45 2.01 -1.23 12.55
C CYS A 45 1.89 -2.49 11.67
N LEU A 46 0.93 -2.54 10.75
CA LEU A 46 0.73 -3.64 9.80
C LEU A 46 1.37 -3.35 8.44
N GLN A 47 1.23 -2.12 7.95
CA GLN A 47 1.75 -1.64 6.67
C GLN A 47 3.29 -1.76 6.60
N VAL A 48 3.99 -1.32 7.65
CA VAL A 48 5.45 -1.31 7.70
C VAL A 48 6.06 -2.71 7.59
N PRO A 49 5.69 -3.71 8.43
CA PRO A 49 6.21 -5.06 8.27
C PRO A 49 5.75 -5.73 6.98
N ALA A 50 4.53 -5.46 6.51
CA ALA A 50 4.04 -5.99 5.23
C ALA A 50 4.94 -5.60 4.07
N ASN A 51 5.27 -4.31 3.97
CA ASN A 51 6.12 -3.78 2.91
C ASN A 51 7.57 -4.23 3.09
N ARG A 52 8.09 -4.25 4.33
CA ARG A 52 9.48 -4.65 4.59
C ARG A 52 9.73 -6.12 4.23
N TRP A 53 8.86 -7.04 4.65
CA TRP A 53 8.96 -8.46 4.28
C TRP A 53 8.54 -8.72 2.84
N GLY A 54 7.60 -7.93 2.30
CA GLY A 54 7.17 -8.03 0.91
C GLY A 54 8.28 -7.66 -0.07
N HIS A 55 9.12 -6.68 0.30
CA HIS A 55 10.20 -6.17 -0.57
C HIS A 55 11.34 -7.18 -0.77
N GLU A 56 11.41 -8.24 0.05
CA GLU A 56 12.32 -9.37 -0.19
C GLU A 56 11.91 -10.20 -1.42
N ARG A 57 10.64 -10.13 -1.83
CA ARG A 57 10.05 -11.01 -2.86
C ARG A 57 9.46 -10.25 -4.05
N PHE A 58 9.05 -9.01 -3.85
CA PHE A 58 8.37 -8.16 -4.83
C PHE A 58 9.07 -6.80 -4.92
N SER A 59 9.03 -6.16 -6.09
CA SER A 59 9.53 -4.79 -6.22
C SER A 59 8.62 -3.81 -5.47
N ALA A 60 9.15 -2.64 -5.11
CA ALA A 60 8.35 -1.57 -4.51
C ALA A 60 7.11 -1.20 -5.36
N ALA A 61 7.26 -1.22 -6.70
CA ALA A 61 6.16 -0.95 -7.63
C ALA A 61 5.05 -2.02 -7.52
N GLN A 62 5.43 -3.30 -7.49
CA GLN A 62 4.47 -4.41 -7.36
C GLN A 62 3.72 -4.38 -6.03
N LEU A 63 4.42 -4.08 -4.93
CA LEU A 63 3.79 -3.91 -3.61
C LEU A 63 2.80 -2.75 -3.61
N LYS A 64 3.15 -1.62 -4.24
CA LYS A 64 2.27 -0.47 -4.31
C LYS A 64 0.99 -0.79 -5.09
N ILE A 65 1.11 -1.44 -6.24
CA ILE A 65 -0.06 -1.82 -7.05
C ILE A 65 -0.94 -2.82 -6.30
N MET A 66 -0.34 -3.81 -5.63
CA MET A 66 -1.08 -4.74 -4.80
C MET A 66 -1.85 -4.02 -3.69
N GLN A 67 -1.22 -3.02 -3.06
CA GLN A 67 -1.86 -2.20 -2.04
C GLN A 67 -3.04 -1.41 -2.62
N GLU A 68 -2.90 -0.74 -3.76
CA GLU A 68 -3.98 0.02 -4.41
C GLU A 68 -5.18 -0.86 -4.78
N VAL A 69 -4.94 -2.04 -5.34
CA VAL A 69 -6.01 -3.01 -5.66
C VAL A 69 -6.76 -3.41 -4.38
N ILE A 70 -6.03 -3.73 -3.31
CA ILE A 70 -6.62 -4.08 -2.02
C ILE A 70 -7.42 -2.88 -1.45
N THR A 71 -6.87 -1.66 -1.49
CA THR A 71 -7.54 -0.44 -1.04
C THR A 71 -8.88 -0.28 -1.73
N LEU A 72 -8.91 -0.43 -3.05
CA LEU A 72 -10.11 -0.25 -3.86
C LEU A 72 -11.16 -1.32 -3.59
N VAL A 73 -10.75 -2.59 -3.44
CA VAL A 73 -11.65 -3.68 -3.04
C VAL A 73 -12.27 -3.40 -1.66
N VAL A 74 -11.44 -3.08 -0.67
CA VAL A 74 -11.88 -2.80 0.69
C VAL A 74 -12.82 -1.58 0.72
N PHE A 75 -12.46 -0.51 0.01
CA PHE A 75 -13.30 0.68 -0.13
C PHE A 75 -14.65 0.38 -0.76
N CYS A 76 -14.70 -0.43 -1.83
CA CYS A 76 -15.96 -0.81 -2.47
C CYS A 76 -16.88 -1.57 -1.50
N VAL A 77 -16.33 -2.54 -0.76
CA VAL A 77 -17.08 -3.28 0.26
C VAL A 77 -17.57 -2.32 1.35
N PHE A 78 -16.71 -1.41 1.81
CA PHE A 78 -17.05 -0.42 2.83
C PHE A 78 -18.16 0.54 2.37
N ALA A 79 -18.10 1.05 1.14
CA ALA A 79 -19.09 1.97 0.59
C ALA A 79 -20.50 1.33 0.56
N VAL A 80 -20.59 0.06 0.15
CA VAL A 80 -21.87 -0.65 0.08
C VAL A 80 -22.38 -1.03 1.47
N THR A 81 -21.52 -1.56 2.33
CA THR A 81 -21.95 -2.15 3.61
C THR A 81 -22.07 -1.11 4.72
N PHE A 82 -21.11 -0.19 4.82
CA PHE A 82 -21.01 0.77 5.92
C PHE A 82 -21.72 2.09 5.61
N LEU A 83 -21.45 2.66 4.43
CA LEU A 83 -22.07 3.92 3.98
C LEU A 83 -23.44 3.73 3.32
N ARG A 84 -23.76 2.51 2.88
CA ARG A 84 -24.99 2.16 2.15
C ARG A 84 -25.18 2.97 0.86
N GLU A 85 -24.08 3.30 0.20
CA GLU A 85 -24.11 3.97 -1.10
C GLU A 85 -24.28 2.92 -2.22
N PRO A 86 -25.24 3.11 -3.16
CA PRO A 86 -25.42 2.17 -4.25
C PRO A 86 -24.23 2.22 -5.20
N LEU A 87 -23.68 1.04 -5.56
CA LEU A 87 -22.64 0.97 -6.59
C LEU A 87 -23.23 1.35 -7.93
N LYS A 88 -22.79 2.50 -8.45
CA LYS A 88 -23.14 2.97 -9.78
C LYS A 88 -22.33 2.23 -10.82
N TRP A 89 -22.86 2.12 -12.04
CA TRP A 89 -22.21 1.43 -13.16
C TRP A 89 -20.79 1.94 -13.45
N ASN A 90 -20.56 3.25 -13.29
CA ASN A 90 -19.24 3.86 -13.46
C ASN A 90 -18.20 3.34 -12.45
N TYR A 91 -18.59 2.88 -11.26
CA TYR A 91 -17.67 2.25 -10.30
C TYR A 91 -17.22 0.87 -10.77
N VAL A 92 -18.12 0.11 -11.40
CA VAL A 92 -17.80 -1.19 -12.00
C VAL A 92 -16.82 -1.00 -13.16
N VAL A 93 -17.06 -0.01 -14.03
CA VAL A 93 -16.13 0.34 -15.11
C VAL A 93 -14.76 0.75 -14.55
N GLY A 94 -14.73 1.59 -13.50
CA GLY A 94 -13.50 1.95 -12.81
C GLY A 94 -12.75 0.72 -12.27
N PHE A 95 -13.46 -0.23 -11.66
CA PHE A 95 -12.87 -1.46 -11.15
C PHE A 95 -12.23 -2.30 -12.26
N VAL A 96 -12.89 -2.41 -13.42
CA VAL A 96 -12.33 -3.08 -14.59
C VAL A 96 -11.07 -2.38 -15.08
N MET A 97 -11.04 -1.04 -15.11
CA MET A 97 -9.82 -0.29 -15.49
C MET A 97 -8.66 -0.52 -14.52
N ILE A 98 -8.93 -0.65 -13.22
CA ILE A 98 -7.91 -0.99 -12.22
C ILE A 98 -7.38 -2.41 -12.44
N LEU A 99 -8.25 -3.39 -12.70
CA LEU A 99 -7.81 -4.74 -13.03
C LEU A 99 -6.96 -4.78 -14.31
N LEU A 100 -7.29 -3.96 -15.30
CA LEU A 100 -6.45 -3.80 -16.49
C LEU A 100 -5.07 -3.24 -16.13
N ALA A 101 -4.98 -2.26 -15.22
CA ALA A 101 -3.70 -1.75 -14.76
C ALA A 101 -2.82 -2.85 -14.11
N VAL A 102 -3.43 -3.76 -13.33
CA VAL A 102 -2.74 -4.93 -12.77
C VAL A 102 -2.19 -5.82 -13.90
N VAL A 103 -3.03 -6.16 -14.88
CA VAL A 103 -2.62 -7.01 -16.01
C VAL A 103 -1.47 -6.37 -16.79
N PHE A 104 -1.49 -5.06 -17.01
CA PHE A 104 -0.41 -4.38 -17.72
C PHE A 104 0.91 -4.40 -16.95
N VAL A 105 0.89 -4.09 -15.66
CA VAL A 105 2.14 -4.03 -14.89
C VAL A 105 2.73 -5.43 -14.70
N PHE A 106 1.93 -6.40 -14.27
CA PHE A 106 2.42 -7.76 -14.03
C PHE A 106 2.60 -8.58 -15.32
N GLY A 107 1.88 -8.25 -16.40
CA GLY A 107 1.95 -8.96 -17.67
C GLY A 107 3.05 -8.47 -18.62
N PHE A 108 3.52 -7.23 -18.47
CA PHE A 108 4.64 -6.67 -19.24
C PHE A 108 5.90 -6.42 -18.43
N ASP A 109 5.89 -6.73 -17.13
CA ASP A 109 7.11 -6.79 -16.31
C ASP A 109 8.09 -7.79 -16.94
N ARG A 110 9.06 -7.28 -17.71
CA ARG A 110 10.27 -8.04 -18.04
C ARG A 110 10.97 -8.32 -16.71
N PRO A 111 11.54 -9.53 -16.51
CA PRO A 111 12.28 -9.82 -15.31
C PRO A 111 13.49 -8.88 -15.22
N THR A 112 13.38 -7.80 -14.46
CA THR A 112 14.50 -6.91 -14.13
C THR A 112 15.32 -7.53 -12.99
N LYS A 113 15.74 -8.78 -13.16
CA LYS A 113 16.88 -9.32 -12.41
C LYS A 113 18.09 -9.22 -13.31
N GLY A 114 18.83 -8.13 -13.13
CA GLY A 114 20.06 -7.85 -13.85
C GLY A 114 20.69 -6.51 -13.44
N ALA A 115 20.51 -6.07 -12.20
CA ALA A 115 21.47 -5.13 -11.63
C ALA A 115 22.66 -6.00 -11.17
N PRO A 116 23.89 -5.77 -11.67
CA PRO A 116 25.06 -6.45 -11.13
C PRO A 116 25.18 -6.10 -9.65
N ASP A 117 25.24 -7.12 -8.79
CA ASP A 117 25.48 -7.00 -7.33
C ASP A 117 26.94 -6.56 -7.02
N ASP A 118 27.63 -5.95 -7.99
CA ASP A 118 29.07 -5.68 -7.97
C ASP A 118 29.40 -4.18 -7.94
N LEU A 119 28.44 -3.32 -7.60
CA LEU A 119 28.76 -1.93 -7.29
C LEU A 119 29.39 -1.89 -5.89
N PRO A 120 30.67 -1.51 -5.77
CA PRO A 120 31.30 -1.41 -4.46
C PRO A 120 30.46 -0.48 -3.59
N SER A 121 30.08 -0.97 -2.41
CA SER A 121 29.41 -0.18 -1.40
C SER A 121 30.26 1.06 -1.13
N VAL A 122 29.63 2.22 -1.02
CA VAL A 122 30.29 3.54 -0.86
C VAL A 122 31.35 3.56 0.27
N GLY A 123 31.25 2.65 1.24
CA GLY A 123 32.26 2.45 2.29
C GLY A 123 33.59 1.80 1.84
N GLN A 124 33.69 1.22 0.64
CA GLN A 124 34.93 0.63 0.11
C GLN A 124 35.78 1.61 -0.72
N MET A 125 35.27 2.81 -1.02
CA MET A 125 36.07 3.86 -1.69
C MET A 125 36.89 4.71 -0.72
N GLU A 126 36.66 4.58 0.59
CA GLU A 126 37.31 5.42 1.62
C GLU A 126 38.48 4.72 2.34
N GLU A 127 38.67 3.41 2.12
CA GLU A 127 39.72 2.60 2.78
C GLU A 127 40.98 2.35 1.94
N ASP A 128 41.12 2.93 0.75
CA ASP A 128 42.38 2.79 -0.01
C ASP A 128 43.43 3.78 0.54
N PRO A 129 44.52 3.30 1.19
CA PRO A 129 45.55 4.19 1.69
C PRO A 129 46.24 4.90 0.51
N PRO A 130 46.71 6.15 0.70
CA PRO A 130 47.45 6.83 -0.35
C PRO A 130 48.69 6.00 -0.70
N ALA A 131 48.82 5.64 -1.97
CA ALA A 131 49.96 4.93 -2.51
C ALA A 131 51.26 5.60 -2.02
N GLU A 132 52.05 4.85 -1.26
CA GLU A 132 53.39 5.28 -0.85
C GLU A 132 54.22 5.57 -2.11
N GLY A 133 54.71 6.80 -2.21
CA GLY A 133 55.68 7.27 -3.21
C GLY A 133 56.89 7.86 -2.52
#